data_AF-A0A7C5HDD3-F1
#
_entry.id   AF-A0A7C5HDD3-F1
#
_cell.length_a   1.000
_cell.length_b   1.000
_cell.length_c   1.000
_cell.angle_alpha   90.00
_cell.angle_beta   90.00
_cell.angle_gamma   90.00
#
_symmetry.space_group_name_H-M   'P 1'
#
loop_
_entity.id
_entity.type
_entity.pdbx_description
1 polymer ?
#
loop_
_entity_poly.entity_id
_entity_poly.type
_entity_poly.pdbx_seq_one_letter_code
_entity_poly.pdbx_strand_id
1 'polypeptide(L)'
;MGLVKRLQEYRFEVRHFIILFIILASFQVFLSYLHNISSNTLIEQTMDLYRRDSAIRLGNLVTTSLELLLEQSLSNPRNSEESRRNTIEAFDIILNQQTLQQNVNEICLVLPSGGNTYVIDEGKELYDFIFDQKTPSPEKSNIHRK
;
A
#
# COMPACT_ATOMS: atom_id res chain seq x y z
N MET A 1 -8.96 66.56 36.00
CA MET A 1 -9.94 66.51 34.88
C MET A 1 -9.24 66.50 33.51
N GLY A 2 -8.18 65.69 33.34
CA GLY A 2 -7.37 65.65 32.09
C GLY A 2 -7.20 64.25 31.48
N LEU A 3 -7.42 63.18 32.24
CA LEU A 3 -7.29 61.79 31.77
C LEU A 3 -8.49 61.31 30.96
N VAL A 4 -9.70 61.79 31.27
CA VAL A 4 -10.95 61.39 30.60
C VAL A 4 -11.01 61.91 29.16
N LYS A 5 -10.44 63.09 28.87
CA LYS A 5 -10.37 63.63 27.50
C LYS A 5 -9.38 62.87 26.60
N ARG A 6 -8.26 62.38 27.15
CA ARG A 6 -7.29 61.55 26.40
C ARG A 6 -7.80 60.14 26.07
N LEU A 7 -8.61 59.55 26.95
CA LEU A 7 -9.27 58.27 26.65
C LEU A 7 -10.30 58.37 25.51
N GLN A 8 -10.89 59.55 25.30
CA GLN A 8 -11.94 59.74 24.29
C GLN A 8 -11.38 59.76 22.86
N GLU A 9 -10.18 60.31 22.64
CA GLU A 9 -9.45 60.19 21.36
C GLU A 9 -8.93 58.75 21.15
N TYR A 10 -8.49 58.07 22.22
CA TYR A 10 -8.02 56.68 22.19
C TYR A 10 -9.11 55.68 21.75
N ARG A 11 -10.39 55.97 22.00
CA ARG A 11 -11.50 55.13 21.50
C ARG A 11 -11.55 55.04 19.98
N PHE A 12 -11.01 56.01 19.24
CA PHE A 12 -11.01 55.98 17.78
C PHE A 12 -9.94 55.01 17.25
N GLU A 13 -8.73 55.04 17.82
CA GLU A 13 -7.65 54.09 17.50
C GLU A 13 -7.97 52.65 17.95
N VAL A 14 -8.47 52.47 19.18
CA VAL A 14 -8.78 51.13 19.71
C VAL A 14 -9.90 50.46 18.91
N ARG A 15 -10.86 51.22 18.38
CA ARG A 15 -11.93 50.66 17.54
C ARG A 15 -11.39 50.07 16.23
N HIS A 16 -10.41 50.71 15.60
CA HIS A 16 -9.73 50.17 14.41
C HIS A 16 -8.90 48.93 14.74
N PHE A 17 -8.22 48.93 15.89
CA PHE A 17 -7.45 47.79 16.36
C PHE A 17 -8.31 46.55 16.63
N ILE A 18 -9.50 46.75 17.24
CA ILE A 18 -10.48 45.67 17.48
C ILE A 18 -11.04 45.14 16.16
N ILE A 19 -11.34 46.01 15.19
CA ILE A 19 -11.83 45.58 13.86
C ILE A 19 -10.76 44.74 13.15
N LEU A 20 -9.50 45.18 13.17
CA LEU A 20 -8.37 44.43 12.61
C LEU A 20 -8.22 43.07 13.30
N PHE A 21 -8.33 43.02 14.63
CA PHE A 21 -8.26 41.79 15.39
C PHE A 21 -9.36 40.79 15.00
N ILE A 22 -10.61 41.26 14.84
CA ILE A 22 -11.73 40.42 14.41
C ILE A 22 -11.49 39.87 13.00
N ILE A 23 -11.02 40.70 12.07
CA ILE A 23 -10.69 40.27 10.71
C ILE A 23 -9.59 39.21 10.74
N LEU A 24 -8.51 39.44 11.49
CA LEU A 24 -7.40 38.49 11.62
C LEU A 24 -7.85 37.17 12.27
N ALA A 25 -8.65 37.23 13.34
CA ALA A 25 -9.19 36.05 13.99
C ALA A 25 -10.09 35.24 13.04
N SER A 26 -10.92 35.91 12.23
CA SER A 26 -11.74 35.27 11.21
C SER A 26 -10.88 34.57 10.15
N PHE A 27 -9.80 35.20 9.68
CA PHE A 27 -8.88 34.59 8.74
C PHE A 27 -8.13 33.39 9.34
N GLN A 28 -7.76 33.45 10.62
CA GLN A 28 -7.13 32.32 11.32
C GLN A 28 -8.06 31.12 11.43
N VAL A 29 -9.34 31.33 11.78
CA VAL A 29 -10.36 30.27 11.81
C VAL A 29 -10.56 29.68 10.42
N PHE A 30 -10.65 30.52 9.39
CA PHE A 30 -10.79 30.09 8.01
C PHE A 30 -9.59 29.28 7.51
N LEU A 31 -8.37 29.74 7.78
CA LEU A 31 -7.13 29.01 7.45
C LEU A 31 -7.03 27.68 8.21
N SER A 32 -7.43 27.65 9.47
CA SER A 32 -7.47 26.43 10.28
C SER A 32 -8.44 25.40 9.68
N TYR A 33 -9.61 25.85 9.20
CA TYR A 33 -10.57 25.01 8.52
C TYR A 33 -10.02 24.42 7.22
N LEU A 34 -9.40 25.24 6.37
CA LEU A 34 -8.76 24.79 5.13
C LEU A 34 -7.60 23.82 5.38
N HIS A 35 -6.78 24.09 6.40
CA HIS A 35 -5.66 23.22 6.77
C HIS A 35 -6.14 21.82 7.18
N ASN A 36 -7.22 21.74 7.97
CA ASN A 36 -7.75 20.46 8.42
C ASN A 36 -8.34 19.61 7.27
N ILE A 37 -9.03 20.26 6.31
CA ILE A 37 -9.57 19.59 5.13
C ILE A 37 -8.45 19.15 4.18
N SER A 38 -7.48 20.03 3.95
CA SER A 38 -6.39 19.78 3.01
C SER A 38 -5.44 18.67 3.49
N SER A 39 -4.98 18.75 4.74
CA SER A 39 -3.96 17.83 5.25
C SER A 39 -4.45 16.38 5.28
N ASN A 40 -5.65 16.10 5.80
CA ASN A 40 -6.09 14.72 5.96
C ASN A 40 -6.49 14.09 4.62
N THR A 41 -7.27 14.81 3.82
CA THR A 41 -7.81 14.27 2.55
C THR A 41 -6.70 14.06 1.51
N LEU A 42 -5.74 14.98 1.40
CA LEU A 42 -4.65 14.84 0.44
C LEU A 42 -3.66 13.74 0.83
N ILE A 43 -3.35 13.60 2.13
CA ILE A 43 -2.45 12.54 2.61
C ILE A 43 -3.09 11.18 2.39
N GLU A 44 -4.37 11.02 2.74
CA GLU A 44 -5.09 9.76 2.54
C GLU A 44 -5.18 9.37 1.06
N GLN A 45 -5.58 10.30 0.19
CA GLN A 45 -5.67 10.05 -1.26
C GLN A 45 -4.32 9.72 -1.88
N THR A 46 -3.27 10.45 -1.51
CA THR A 46 -1.92 10.20 -2.03
C THR A 46 -1.41 8.84 -1.56
N MET A 47 -1.69 8.48 -0.31
CA MET A 47 -1.27 7.18 0.24
C MET A 47 -2.02 6.01 -0.40
N ASP A 48 -3.32 6.16 -0.70
CA ASP A 48 -4.10 5.15 -1.41
C ASP A 48 -3.56 4.93 -2.84
N LEU A 49 -3.32 6.01 -3.57
CA LEU A 49 -2.71 5.96 -4.91
C LEU A 49 -1.32 5.32 -4.87
N TYR A 50 -0.50 5.67 -3.87
CA TYR A 50 0.82 5.10 -3.68
C TYR A 50 0.76 3.59 -3.41
N ARG A 51 -0.11 3.15 -2.50
CA ARG A 51 -0.32 1.72 -2.18
C ARG A 51 -0.75 0.95 -3.42
N ARG A 52 -1.68 1.50 -4.21
CA ARG A 52 -2.17 0.88 -5.44
C ARG A 52 -1.08 0.77 -6.50
N ASP A 53 -0.32 1.83 -6.75
CA ASP A 53 0.79 1.82 -7.72
C ASP A 53 1.86 0.80 -7.32
N SER A 54 2.22 0.77 -6.02
CA SER A 54 3.12 -0.24 -5.46
C SER A 54 2.63 -1.66 -5.71
N ALA A 55 1.36 -1.96 -5.39
CA ALA A 55 0.79 -3.29 -5.60
C ALA A 55 0.82 -3.72 -7.08
N ILE A 56 0.52 -2.81 -8.01
CA ILE A 56 0.56 -3.08 -9.45
C ILE A 56 1.99 -3.36 -9.91
N ARG A 57 2.95 -2.52 -9.52
CA ARG A 57 4.36 -2.70 -9.90
C ARG A 57 4.93 -4.01 -9.36
N LEU A 58 4.62 -4.33 -8.11
CA LEU A 58 5.02 -5.57 -7.46
C LEU A 58 4.41 -6.77 -8.18
N GLY A 59 3.10 -6.74 -8.47
CA GLY A 59 2.42 -7.79 -9.23
C GLY A 59 3.05 -8.02 -10.60
N ASN A 60 3.38 -6.95 -11.34
CA ASN A 60 4.06 -7.06 -12.63
C ASN A 60 5.46 -7.67 -12.51
N LEU A 61 6.23 -7.27 -11.49
CA LEU A 61 7.58 -7.78 -11.25
C LEU A 61 7.57 -9.27 -10.88
N VAL A 62 6.71 -9.67 -9.96
CA VAL A 62 6.49 -11.08 -9.57
C VAL A 62 6.07 -11.89 -10.79
N THR A 63 5.06 -11.43 -11.53
CA THR A 63 4.55 -12.15 -12.71
C THR A 63 5.66 -12.38 -13.74
N THR A 64 6.42 -11.34 -14.07
CA THR A 64 7.52 -11.44 -15.05
C THR A 64 8.61 -12.39 -14.57
N SER A 65 8.95 -12.32 -13.27
CA SER A 65 10.00 -13.15 -12.68
C SER A 65 9.59 -14.63 -12.63
N LEU A 66 8.32 -14.90 -12.29
CA LEU A 66 7.75 -16.26 -12.34
C LEU A 66 7.69 -16.78 -13.77
N GLU A 67 7.27 -15.96 -14.74
CA GLU A 67 7.23 -16.34 -16.15
C GLU A 67 8.61 -16.77 -16.65
N LEU A 68 9.65 -15.97 -16.41
CA LEU A 68 11.03 -16.28 -16.80
C LEU A 68 11.55 -17.55 -16.12
N LEU A 69 11.28 -17.70 -14.81
CA LEU A 69 11.70 -18.88 -14.06
C LEU A 69 11.00 -20.15 -14.57
N LEU A 70 9.71 -20.06 -14.87
CA LEU A 70 8.93 -21.16 -15.42
C LEU A 70 9.41 -21.53 -16.82
N GLU A 71 9.64 -20.55 -17.68
CA GLU A 71 10.19 -20.78 -19.03
C GLU A 71 11.54 -21.52 -18.95
N GLN A 72 12.43 -21.08 -18.06
CA GLN A 72 13.72 -21.74 -17.84
C GLN A 72 13.56 -23.17 -17.30
N SER A 73 12.67 -23.36 -16.31
CA SER A 73 12.46 -24.66 -15.64
C SER A 73 11.76 -25.67 -16.54
N LEU A 74 10.86 -25.23 -17.41
CA LEU A 74 10.19 -26.07 -18.41
C LEU A 74 11.11 -26.40 -19.59
N SER A 75 11.99 -25.47 -19.99
CA SER A 75 12.93 -25.67 -21.10
C SER A 75 14.10 -26.59 -20.75
N ASN A 76 14.43 -26.73 -19.47
CA ASN A 76 15.46 -27.63 -18.98
C ASN A 76 14.96 -28.43 -17.77
N PRO A 77 14.08 -29.43 -17.98
CA PRO A 77 13.54 -30.28 -16.92
C PRO A 77 14.66 -31.19 -16.38
N ARG A 78 15.51 -30.62 -15.53
CA ARG A 78 16.56 -31.36 -14.84
C ARG A 78 15.89 -32.21 -13.76
N ASN A 79 15.80 -33.51 -14.01
CA ASN A 79 15.26 -34.53 -13.08
C ASN A 79 16.14 -34.76 -11.82
N SER A 80 16.91 -33.76 -11.38
CA SER A 80 17.70 -33.87 -10.13
C SER A 80 16.97 -33.18 -8.98
N GLU A 81 17.05 -33.80 -7.80
CA GLU A 81 16.55 -33.22 -6.55
C GLU A 81 17.16 -31.84 -6.26
N GLU A 82 18.40 -31.61 -6.71
CA GLU A 82 19.06 -30.31 -6.64
C GLU A 82 18.34 -29.25 -7.49
N SER A 83 17.96 -29.58 -8.72
CA SER A 83 17.23 -28.64 -9.58
C SER A 83 15.86 -28.32 -9.00
N ARG A 84 15.16 -29.32 -8.46
CA ARG A 84 13.89 -29.11 -7.76
C ARG A 84 14.04 -28.14 -6.60
N ARG A 85 15.03 -28.36 -5.73
CA ARG A 85 15.29 -27.50 -4.57
C ARG A 85 15.59 -26.06 -5.00
N ASN A 86 16.42 -25.88 -6.02
CA ASN A 86 16.78 -24.56 -6.53
C ASN A 86 15.56 -23.81 -7.10
N THR A 87 14.67 -24.51 -7.81
CA THR A 87 13.43 -23.90 -8.33
C THR A 87 12.48 -23.52 -7.19
N ILE A 88 12.30 -24.37 -6.18
CA ILE A 88 11.47 -24.06 -5.00
C ILE A 88 12.02 -22.84 -4.27
N GLU A 89 13.35 -22.79 -4.04
CA GLU A 89 14.00 -21.65 -3.40
C GLU A 89 13.84 -20.37 -4.22
N ALA A 90 13.94 -20.45 -5.55
CA ALA A 90 13.71 -19.31 -6.43
C ALA A 90 12.25 -18.81 -6.36
N PHE A 91 11.26 -19.70 -6.27
CA PHE A 91 9.87 -19.31 -6.03
C PHE A 91 9.70 -18.61 -4.68
N ASP A 92 10.27 -19.17 -3.61
CA ASP A 92 10.21 -18.55 -2.28
C ASP A 92 10.87 -17.16 -2.27
N ILE A 93 11.99 -16.99 -2.99
CA ILE A 93 12.64 -15.69 -3.15
C ILE A 93 11.70 -14.70 -3.85
N ILE A 94 11.08 -15.09 -4.96
CA ILE A 94 10.19 -14.23 -5.74
C ILE A 94 8.95 -13.82 -4.92
N LEU A 95 8.34 -14.75 -4.18
CA LEU A 95 7.12 -14.50 -3.40
C LEU A 95 7.39 -13.78 -2.07
N ASN A 96 8.48 -14.10 -1.38
CA ASN A 96 8.73 -13.61 -0.01
C ASN A 96 9.74 -12.47 0.09
N GLN A 97 10.65 -12.25 -0.86
CA GLN A 97 11.64 -11.16 -0.71
C GLN A 97 11.12 -9.82 -1.22
N GLN A 98 10.19 -9.81 -2.17
CA GLN A 98 9.68 -8.56 -2.73
C GLN A 98 8.73 -7.81 -1.77
N THR A 99 8.14 -8.50 -0.79
CA THR A 99 7.33 -7.91 0.29
C THR A 99 8.15 -7.08 1.28
N LEU A 100 9.46 -7.35 1.42
CA LEU A 100 10.33 -6.63 2.37
C LEU A 100 10.60 -5.17 1.99
N GLN A 101 10.32 -4.77 0.74
CA GLN A 101 10.70 -3.45 0.23
C GLN A 101 9.53 -2.46 0.09
N GLN A 102 8.27 -2.89 0.19
CA GLN A 102 7.11 -2.03 -0.10
C GLN A 102 5.96 -2.25 0.90
N ASN A 103 4.99 -1.32 0.95
CA ASN A 103 3.79 -1.34 1.82
C ASN A 103 2.79 -2.48 1.49
N VAL A 104 3.29 -3.64 1.09
CA VAL A 104 2.51 -4.83 0.75
C VAL A 104 2.83 -5.90 1.78
N ASN A 105 1.79 -6.36 2.49
CA ASN A 105 1.97 -7.32 3.56
C ASN A 105 2.35 -8.71 3.05
N GLU A 106 1.79 -9.13 1.92
CA GLU A 106 1.91 -10.48 1.40
C GLU A 106 1.62 -10.53 -0.09
N ILE A 107 2.25 -11.49 -0.79
CA ILE A 107 1.99 -11.80 -2.19
C ILE A 107 1.50 -13.24 -2.23
N CYS A 108 0.33 -13.45 -2.81
CA CYS A 108 -0.21 -14.79 -3.05
C CYS A 108 -0.63 -14.95 -4.51
N LEU A 109 -0.55 -16.18 -5.00
CA LEU A 109 -0.99 -16.58 -6.33
C LEU A 109 -2.39 -17.19 -6.23
N VAL A 110 -3.31 -16.66 -7.05
CA VAL A 110 -4.68 -17.17 -7.14
C VAL A 110 -4.82 -17.97 -8.43
N LEU A 111 -4.98 -19.29 -8.31
CA LEU A 111 -4.94 -20.23 -9.43
C LEU A 111 -6.26 -20.98 -9.56
N PRO A 112 -6.95 -20.90 -10.72
CA PRO A 112 -8.12 -21.72 -10.99
C PRO A 112 -7.69 -23.12 -11.45
N SER A 113 -8.25 -24.18 -10.85
CA SER A 113 -8.07 -25.56 -11.32
C SER A 113 -9.27 -26.45 -10.96
N GLY A 114 -9.78 -27.21 -11.94
CA GLY A 114 -10.88 -28.16 -11.71
C GLY A 114 -12.19 -27.54 -11.18
N GLY A 115 -12.47 -26.27 -11.48
CA GLY A 115 -13.64 -25.54 -10.97
C GLY A 115 -13.48 -24.95 -9.57
N ASN A 116 -12.32 -25.14 -8.93
CA ASN A 116 -11.97 -24.54 -7.64
C ASN A 116 -10.89 -23.47 -7.81
N THR A 117 -10.85 -22.52 -6.87
CA THR A 117 -9.80 -21.49 -6.79
C THR A 117 -8.87 -21.83 -5.63
N TYR A 118 -7.57 -21.91 -5.91
CA TYR A 118 -6.54 -22.16 -4.92
C TYR A 118 -5.73 -20.88 -4.69
N VAL A 119 -5.31 -20.67 -3.45
CA VAL A 119 -4.40 -19.58 -3.07
C VAL A 119 -3.09 -20.24 -2.65
N ILE A 120 -2.00 -19.85 -3.29
CA ILE A 120 -0.65 -20.38 -3.04
C ILE A 120 0.27 -19.22 -2.68
N ASP A 121 0.92 -19.32 -1.53
CA ASP A 121 1.90 -18.37 -0.99
C ASP A 121 3.30 -18.99 -0.81
N GLU A 122 3.40 -20.33 -0.82
CA GLU A 122 4.64 -21.07 -0.66
C GLU A 122 5.20 -21.62 -1.99
N GLY A 123 6.52 -21.48 -2.21
CA GLY A 123 7.19 -21.95 -3.42
C GLY A 123 7.15 -23.46 -3.60
N LYS A 124 7.12 -24.22 -2.50
CA LYS A 124 6.97 -25.69 -2.56
C LYS A 124 5.60 -26.09 -3.10
N GLU A 125 4.53 -25.46 -2.61
CA GLU A 125 3.16 -25.72 -3.08
C GLU A 125 3.00 -25.34 -4.56
N LEU A 126 3.62 -24.23 -4.98
CA LEU A 126 3.63 -23.81 -6.38
C LEU A 126 4.36 -24.82 -7.28
N TYR A 127 5.52 -25.31 -6.84
CA TYR A 127 6.26 -26.34 -7.59
C TYR A 127 5.46 -27.63 -7.71
N ASP A 128 4.90 -28.13 -6.59
CA ASP A 128 4.10 -29.35 -6.56
C ASP A 128 2.82 -29.21 -7.42
N PHE A 129 2.25 -28.00 -7.51
CA PHE A 129 1.10 -27.72 -8.39
C PHE A 129 1.46 -27.74 -9.88
N ILE A 130 2.58 -27.12 -10.26
CA ILE A 130 2.96 -26.95 -11.67
C ILE A 130 3.61 -28.22 -12.25
N PHE A 131 4.53 -28.85 -11.50
CA PHE A 131 5.34 -29.96 -12.01
C PHE A 131 4.81 -31.34 -11.59
N ASP A 132 4.29 -31.46 -10.38
CA ASP A 132 3.78 -32.74 -9.85
C ASP A 132 2.25 -32.90 -10.03
N GLN A 133 1.56 -31.87 -10.53
CA GLN A 133 0.09 -31.83 -10.69
C GLN A 133 -0.68 -32.14 -9.40
N LYS A 134 -0.08 -31.86 -8.24
CA LYS A 134 -0.73 -32.02 -6.94
C LYS A 134 -1.57 -30.79 -6.65
N THR A 135 -2.86 -30.97 -6.43
CA THR A 135 -3.74 -29.87 -6.03
C THR A 135 -3.46 -29.46 -4.58
N PRO A 136 -3.27 -28.17 -4.28
CA PRO A 136 -3.16 -27.68 -2.91
C PRO A 136 -4.41 -28.02 -2.10
N SER A 137 -4.27 -28.14 -0.78
CA SER A 137 -5.43 -28.35 0.09
C SER A 137 -6.38 -27.16 0.00
N PRO A 138 -7.69 -27.36 -0.26
CA PRO A 138 -8.67 -26.28 -0.33
C PRO A 138 -8.87 -25.55 1.00
N GLU A 139 -8.33 -26.07 2.11
CA GLU A 139 -8.50 -25.51 3.45
C GLU A 139 -7.79 -24.15 3.65
N LYS A 140 -6.64 -23.92 2.97
CA LYS A 140 -5.89 -22.64 3.03
C LYS A 140 -6.61 -21.47 2.33
N SER A 141 -7.53 -21.74 1.39
CA SER A 141 -8.30 -20.71 0.68
C SER A 141 -9.13 -19.82 1.62
N ASN A 142 -9.50 -20.31 2.81
CA ASN A 142 -10.32 -19.57 3.77
C ASN A 142 -9.53 -18.66 4.71
N ILE A 143 -8.20 -18.79 4.77
CA ILE A 143 -7.35 -18.05 5.73
C ILE A 143 -7.12 -16.61 5.23
N HIS A 144 -7.02 -16.41 3.92
CA HIS A 144 -6.76 -15.13 3.28
C HIS A 144 -8.02 -14.29 2.96
N ARG A 145 -9.22 -14.75 3.36
CA ARG A 145 -10.50 -14.07 3.11
C ARG A 145 -10.98 -13.18 4.28
N LYS A 146 -10.14 -12.90 5.27
CA LYS A 146 -10.48 -12.09 6.45
C LYS A 146 -9.89 -10.69 6.40
#